data_AF-A0A6A4ZTB2-F1
#
_entry.id   AF-A0A6A4ZTB2-F1
#
_cell.length_a   1.000
_cell.length_b   1.000
_cell.length_c   1.000
_cell.angle_alpha   90.00
_cell.angle_beta   90.00
_cell.angle_gamma   90.00
#
_symmetry.space_group_name_H-M   'P 1'
#
loop_
_entity.id
_entity.type
_entity.pdbx_description
1 polymer ?
#
loop_
_entity_poly.entity_id
_entity_poly.type
_entity_poly.pdbx_seq_one_letter_code
_entity_poly.pdbx_strand_id
1 'polypeptide(L)'
;MTSSENSPLFTVVSKPRMTIASTSNTVLIMALGALGTLVATVGVVTCSQNCPVPLPQSDLSVTLDSVFCDTARQQSGYIQLPHKVDDHYFYWFFESRGNPEMDPLVLWLTGGPGGSSMIALLTENGPCTIDGTLNTIHNPYSWTNHANVIWLDQPTGVGFSYSTSDQDDDHNEVDVGRNIYGFLQGFLKKNPKFKNHPFFITGESYGGHYVPSAAAYLLKQPPQGDDIRIRLKGIAIGNGLTDTITQIPHTLDMVN
;
A
#
# COMPACT_ATOMS: atom_id res chain seq x y z
N MET A 1 8.22 46.82 28.21
CA MET A 1 8.43 47.33 26.83
C MET A 1 8.76 46.12 25.98
N THR A 2 7.98 45.63 25.01
CA THR A 2 6.70 46.03 24.41
C THR A 2 6.07 44.76 23.84
N SER A 3 4.78 44.59 24.14
CA SER A 3 3.83 43.67 23.50
C SER A 3 3.72 43.91 21.99
N SER A 4 3.41 42.87 21.22
CA SER A 4 2.63 42.98 19.98
C SER A 4 2.11 41.61 19.52
N GLU A 5 0.99 41.17 20.07
CA GLU A 5 0.02 40.34 19.35
C GLU A 5 -0.50 41.06 18.08
N ASN A 6 -1.13 40.28 17.18
CA ASN A 6 -2.06 40.64 16.11
C ASN A 6 -1.52 40.82 14.68
N SER A 7 -1.85 39.84 13.81
CA SER A 7 -2.77 39.96 12.64
C SER A 7 -2.30 39.10 11.43
N PRO A 8 -3.18 38.69 10.49
CA PRO A 8 -4.59 38.33 10.58
C PRO A 8 -4.90 36.90 10.08
N LEU A 9 -6.08 36.41 10.47
CA LEU A 9 -6.77 35.28 9.85
C LEU A 9 -6.94 35.51 8.34
N PHE A 10 -6.50 34.55 7.52
CA PHE A 10 -6.84 34.55 6.09
C PHE A 10 -8.19 33.90 5.87
N THR A 11 -9.06 34.64 5.19
CA THR A 11 -10.39 34.23 4.73
C THR A 11 -10.27 33.19 3.62
N VAL A 12 -10.76 31.97 3.84
CA VAL A 12 -10.95 31.01 2.74
C VAL A 12 -12.17 31.45 1.94
N VAL A 13 -11.94 31.97 0.73
CA VAL A 13 -12.99 32.23 -0.25
C VAL A 13 -13.34 30.90 -0.93
N SER A 14 -14.50 30.34 -0.58
CA SER A 14 -15.07 29.18 -1.25
C SER A 14 -15.50 29.55 -2.68
N LYS A 15 -14.88 28.95 -3.69
CA LYS A 15 -15.47 28.87 -5.04
C LYS A 15 -16.38 27.65 -5.11
N PRO A 16 -17.66 27.80 -5.50
CA PRO A 16 -18.54 26.66 -5.72
C PRO A 16 -18.05 25.85 -6.92
N ARG A 17 -17.77 24.56 -6.73
CA ARG A 17 -17.53 23.63 -7.83
C ARG A 17 -18.88 23.35 -8.50
N MET A 18 -18.97 23.69 -9.79
CA MET A 18 -20.13 23.43 -10.65
C MET A 18 -20.54 21.96 -10.59
N THR A 19 -21.80 21.74 -10.22
CA THR A 19 -22.57 20.54 -10.58
C THR A 19 -22.72 20.46 -12.09
N ILE A 20 -22.26 19.37 -12.71
CA ILE A 20 -22.70 18.97 -14.05
C ILE A 20 -23.57 17.74 -13.87
N ALA A 21 -24.87 17.96 -14.12
CA ALA A 21 -25.87 16.92 -14.23
C ALA A 21 -25.68 16.10 -15.52
N SER A 22 -26.02 14.83 -15.39
CA SER A 22 -26.30 13.86 -16.46
C SER A 22 -27.03 14.48 -17.66
N THR A 23 -26.59 14.13 -18.88
CA THR A 23 -27.52 13.71 -19.96
C THR A 23 -26.84 12.89 -21.05
N SER A 24 -27.67 12.00 -21.60
CA SER A 24 -27.43 10.89 -22.52
C SER A 24 -27.05 11.26 -23.96
N ASN A 25 -26.29 10.34 -24.58
CA ASN A 25 -26.18 9.93 -25.99
C ASN A 25 -26.44 10.92 -27.14
N THR A 26 -25.49 10.93 -28.10
CA THR A 26 -25.65 10.48 -29.51
C THR A 26 -24.77 11.34 -30.44
N VAL A 27 -23.77 10.78 -31.13
CA VAL A 27 -23.28 11.14 -32.49
C VAL A 27 -22.44 9.96 -33.01
N LEU A 28 -22.92 9.14 -33.95
CA LEU A 28 -22.75 9.26 -35.42
C LEU A 28 -21.30 9.03 -35.91
N ILE A 29 -21.00 7.82 -36.39
CA ILE A 29 -19.82 7.56 -37.24
C ILE A 29 -20.31 7.33 -38.67
N MET A 30 -19.88 8.20 -39.58
CA MET A 30 -20.08 8.09 -41.02
C MET A 30 -19.12 7.07 -41.65
N ALA A 31 -19.63 6.45 -42.72
CA ALA A 31 -19.07 5.36 -43.50
C ALA A 31 -17.97 5.78 -44.50
N LEU A 32 -17.24 4.75 -45.00
CA LEU A 32 -16.80 4.45 -46.39
C LEU A 32 -15.55 3.55 -46.30
N GLY A 33 -15.39 2.42 -46.99
CA GLY A 33 -16.17 1.69 -47.99
C GLY A 33 -15.28 0.59 -48.59
N ALA A 34 -15.88 -0.49 -49.09
CA ALA A 34 -15.48 -1.24 -50.30
C ALA A 34 -16.26 -2.56 -50.38
N LEU A 35 -16.82 -2.81 -51.58
CA LEU A 35 -17.70 -3.92 -51.93
C LEU A 35 -16.98 -5.28 -51.98
N GLY A 36 -17.72 -6.32 -51.59
CA GLY A 36 -17.46 -7.72 -51.96
C GLY A 36 -18.68 -8.58 -51.64
N THR A 37 -19.52 -8.84 -52.64
CA THR A 37 -20.75 -9.64 -52.54
C THR A 37 -20.46 -11.15 -52.45
N LEU A 38 -21.15 -11.89 -51.57
CA LEU A 38 -21.85 -13.12 -51.96
C LEU A 38 -22.90 -13.52 -50.89
N VAL A 39 -24.06 -13.94 -51.38
CA VAL A 39 -25.29 -14.25 -50.64
C VAL A 39 -25.16 -15.52 -49.80
N ALA A 40 -25.62 -15.48 -48.54
CA ALA A 40 -26.02 -16.66 -47.79
C ALA A 40 -27.22 -16.34 -46.87
N THR A 41 -28.38 -16.86 -47.26
CA THR A 41 -29.61 -17.16 -46.51
C THR A 41 -29.76 -16.61 -45.09
N VAL A 42 -30.80 -15.79 -44.90
CA VAL A 42 -31.37 -15.44 -43.59
C VAL A 42 -32.04 -16.67 -42.98
N GLY A 43 -31.37 -17.28 -41.99
CA GLY A 43 -31.99 -18.15 -41.01
C GLY A 43 -32.13 -17.40 -39.69
N VAL A 44 -33.32 -16.87 -39.41
CA VAL A 44 -33.64 -16.36 -38.06
C VAL A 44 -33.81 -17.59 -37.17
N VAL A 45 -32.77 -17.94 -36.43
CA VAL A 45 -32.89 -18.88 -35.30
C VAL A 45 -33.15 -18.04 -34.06
N THR A 46 -34.42 -17.88 -33.70
CA THR A 46 -34.79 -17.46 -32.35
C THR A 46 -34.46 -18.62 -31.40
N CYS A 47 -33.32 -18.54 -30.73
CA CYS A 47 -33.08 -19.39 -29.56
C CYS A 47 -33.45 -18.60 -28.31
N SER A 48 -34.69 -18.78 -27.88
CA SER A 48 -35.05 -18.57 -26.47
C SER A 48 -34.46 -19.72 -25.65
N GLN A 49 -33.99 -19.37 -24.45
CA GLN A 49 -33.65 -20.22 -23.30
C GLN A 49 -32.16 -20.50 -23.06
N ASN A 50 -31.75 -20.10 -21.86
CA ASN A 50 -30.51 -20.35 -21.12
C ASN A 50 -29.73 -21.60 -21.56
N CYS A 51 -28.61 -21.38 -22.27
CA CYS A 51 -27.53 -22.36 -22.34
C CYS A 51 -26.43 -21.95 -21.35
N PRO A 52 -26.16 -22.71 -20.28
CA PRO A 52 -24.94 -22.52 -19.51
C PRO A 52 -23.77 -23.01 -20.36
N VAL A 53 -22.95 -22.08 -20.84
CA VAL A 53 -21.63 -22.40 -21.42
C VAL A 53 -20.76 -22.91 -20.26
N PRO A 54 -20.28 -24.18 -20.27
CA PRO A 54 -19.32 -24.61 -19.28
C PRO A 54 -18.02 -23.86 -19.56
N LEU A 55 -17.60 -23.00 -18.63
CA LEU A 55 -16.25 -22.46 -18.64
C LEU A 55 -15.29 -23.65 -18.55
N PRO A 56 -14.27 -23.76 -19.43
CA PRO A 56 -13.27 -24.78 -19.28
C PRO A 56 -12.55 -24.52 -17.96
N GLN A 57 -12.76 -25.42 -16.98
CA GLN A 57 -11.91 -25.51 -15.81
C GLN A 57 -10.55 -26.03 -16.30
N SER A 58 -9.69 -25.13 -16.75
CA SER A 58 -8.27 -25.42 -16.78
C SER A 58 -7.84 -25.56 -15.32
N ASP A 59 -7.71 -26.79 -14.85
CA ASP A 59 -6.92 -27.09 -13.66
C ASP A 59 -5.50 -26.56 -13.94
N LEU A 60 -5.23 -25.36 -13.42
CA LEU A 60 -3.90 -24.79 -13.39
C LEU A 60 -3.10 -25.64 -12.40
N SER A 61 -2.55 -26.74 -12.89
CA SER A 61 -1.51 -27.48 -12.20
C SER A 61 -0.26 -26.59 -12.18
N VAL A 62 -0.20 -25.69 -11.20
CA VAL A 62 1.02 -24.95 -10.88
C VAL A 62 2.02 -25.99 -10.39
N THR A 63 2.98 -26.34 -11.25
CA THR A 63 4.17 -27.07 -10.84
C THR A 63 4.91 -26.20 -9.82
N LEU A 64 4.79 -26.57 -8.55
CA LEU A 64 5.21 -25.81 -7.38
C LEU A 64 6.71 -26.02 -7.07
N ASP A 65 7.53 -26.08 -8.12
CA ASP A 65 8.97 -26.37 -8.01
C ASP A 65 9.86 -25.13 -8.18
N SER A 66 9.27 -23.94 -8.44
CA SER A 66 10.00 -22.68 -8.36
C SER A 66 9.71 -21.99 -7.02
N VAL A 67 10.74 -21.86 -6.19
CA VAL A 67 10.71 -20.99 -5.01
C VAL A 67 10.44 -19.56 -5.49
N PHE A 68 9.26 -19.04 -5.20
CA PHE A 68 8.90 -17.66 -5.53
C PHE A 68 9.50 -16.71 -4.49
N CYS A 69 10.41 -15.84 -4.94
CA CYS A 69 11.16 -14.86 -4.13
C CYS A 69 12.12 -15.45 -3.08
N ASP A 70 11.63 -16.24 -2.12
CA ASP A 70 12.43 -16.80 -1.02
C ASP A 70 11.91 -18.16 -0.56
N THR A 71 12.82 -18.95 0.01
CA THR A 71 12.53 -20.16 0.79
C THR A 71 12.01 -19.86 2.19
N ALA A 72 12.27 -18.66 2.73
CA ALA A 72 11.75 -18.22 4.01
C ALA A 72 10.21 -18.22 4.00
N ARG A 73 9.60 -18.51 5.17
CA ARG A 73 8.15 -18.44 5.30
C ARG A 73 7.67 -17.02 5.00
N GLN A 74 6.71 -16.93 4.08
CA GLN A 74 6.15 -15.67 3.64
C GLN A 74 4.62 -15.69 3.71
N GLN A 75 4.04 -14.52 3.86
CA GLN A 75 2.60 -14.34 3.94
C GLN A 75 2.22 -12.98 3.35
N SER A 76 1.32 -12.98 2.38
CA SER A 76 0.68 -11.77 1.90
C SER A 76 -0.81 -11.79 2.19
N GLY A 77 -1.43 -10.62 2.14
CA GLY A 77 -2.88 -10.49 2.27
C GLY A 77 -3.27 -9.16 2.88
N TYR A 78 -4.48 -9.12 3.43
CA TYR A 78 -5.12 -7.89 3.87
C TYR A 78 -5.39 -7.89 5.37
N ILE A 79 -5.35 -6.69 5.95
CA ILE A 79 -5.90 -6.39 7.27
C ILE A 79 -6.93 -5.27 7.09
N GLN A 80 -8.18 -5.54 7.45
CA GLN A 80 -9.22 -4.52 7.50
C GLN A 80 -8.99 -3.60 8.70
N LEU A 81 -9.04 -2.29 8.49
CA LEU A 81 -8.86 -1.31 9.55
C LEU A 81 -10.14 -1.19 10.39
N PRO A 82 -10.07 -1.35 11.73
CA PRO A 82 -11.27 -1.50 12.57
C PRO A 82 -12.10 -0.22 12.73
N HIS A 83 -11.53 0.95 12.40
CA HIS A 83 -12.14 2.27 12.55
C HIS A 83 -12.47 2.95 11.21
N LYS A 84 -12.37 2.21 10.12
CA LYS A 84 -12.72 2.62 8.75
C LYS A 84 -13.94 1.84 8.27
N VAL A 85 -14.57 2.27 7.18
CA VAL A 85 -15.79 1.65 6.64
C VAL A 85 -15.46 0.28 6.05
N ASP A 86 -14.54 0.23 5.09
CA ASP A 86 -14.13 -0.99 4.39
C ASP A 86 -12.70 -0.87 3.85
N ASP A 87 -11.81 -0.26 4.64
CA ASP A 87 -10.41 -0.07 4.25
C ASP A 87 -9.56 -1.30 4.57
N HIS A 88 -8.88 -1.84 3.56
CA HIS A 88 -8.05 -3.04 3.62
C HIS A 88 -6.63 -2.72 3.21
N TYR A 89 -5.73 -2.75 4.19
CA TYR A 89 -4.30 -2.57 3.95
C TYR A 89 -3.65 -3.89 3.53
N PHE A 90 -3.06 -3.89 2.34
CA PHE A 90 -2.26 -4.99 1.82
C PHE A 90 -0.86 -4.98 2.45
N TYR A 91 -0.37 -6.18 2.77
CA TYR A 91 1.00 -6.38 3.18
C TYR A 91 1.59 -7.62 2.53
N TRP A 92 2.92 -7.61 2.41
CA TRP A 92 3.70 -8.81 2.16
C TRP A 92 4.76 -8.93 3.25
N PHE A 93 4.70 -10.03 3.99
CA PHE A 93 5.53 -10.33 5.14
C PHE A 93 6.46 -11.50 4.85
N PHE A 94 7.70 -11.40 5.30
CA PHE A 94 8.68 -12.47 5.29
C PHE A 94 9.28 -12.66 6.68
N GLU A 95 9.36 -13.91 7.10
CA GLU A 95 10.11 -14.28 8.30
C GLU A 95 11.61 -14.10 8.09
N SER A 96 12.34 -13.92 9.19
CA SER A 96 13.79 -13.84 9.11
C SER A 96 14.38 -15.15 8.59
N ARG A 97 15.38 -15.05 7.71
CA ARG A 97 16.26 -16.15 7.31
C ARG A 97 17.20 -16.60 8.43
N GLY A 98 17.45 -15.72 9.41
CA GLY A 98 18.28 -16.00 10.58
C GLY A 98 17.51 -16.79 11.62
N ASN A 99 17.03 -16.12 12.66
CA ASN A 99 16.22 -16.74 13.71
C ASN A 99 14.87 -16.03 13.83
N PRO A 100 13.84 -16.47 13.11
CA PRO A 100 12.56 -15.77 13.04
C PRO A 100 11.83 -15.68 14.39
N GLU A 101 12.15 -16.53 15.37
CA GLU A 101 11.56 -16.51 16.72
C GLU A 101 12.26 -15.52 17.68
N MET A 102 13.46 -15.04 17.34
CA MET A 102 14.25 -14.12 18.17
C MET A 102 14.49 -12.76 17.51
N ASP A 103 14.59 -12.75 16.18
CA ASP A 103 14.91 -11.56 15.39
C ASP A 103 13.76 -10.54 15.42
N PRO A 104 14.06 -9.23 15.35
CA PRO A 104 13.06 -8.17 15.48
C PRO A 104 11.97 -8.25 14.41
N LEU A 105 10.82 -7.66 14.73
CA LEU A 105 9.78 -7.35 13.75
C LEU A 105 9.99 -5.93 13.23
N VAL A 106 10.04 -5.77 11.92
CA VAL A 106 10.32 -4.50 11.24
C VAL A 106 9.17 -4.20 10.28
N LEU A 107 8.62 -2.99 10.37
CA LEU A 107 7.68 -2.45 9.40
C LEU A 107 8.44 -1.53 8.43
N TRP A 108 8.24 -1.70 7.13
CA TRP A 108 8.76 -0.83 6.07
C TRP A 108 7.64 -0.02 5.43
N LEU A 109 7.88 1.29 5.26
CA LEU A 109 6.97 2.27 4.69
C LEU A 109 7.66 3.06 3.57
N THR A 110 7.32 2.77 2.31
CA THR A 110 7.75 3.59 1.17
C THR A 110 7.00 4.93 1.15
N GLY A 111 7.69 5.98 0.70
CA GLY A 111 7.19 7.36 0.63
C GLY A 111 6.30 7.67 -0.58
N GLY A 112 6.57 8.79 -1.25
CA GLY A 112 5.78 9.31 -2.38
C GLY A 112 5.29 10.74 -2.12
N PRO A 113 4.18 10.97 -1.40
CA PRO A 113 3.23 10.00 -0.83
C PRO A 113 2.55 9.13 -1.90
N GLY A 114 2.11 7.92 -1.53
CA GLY A 114 1.40 7.01 -2.44
C GLY A 114 2.25 5.95 -3.14
N GLY A 115 3.52 5.80 -2.77
CA GLY A 115 4.40 4.75 -3.30
C GLY A 115 4.14 3.41 -2.63
N SER A 116 3.95 2.36 -3.43
CA SER A 116 3.81 1.00 -2.91
C SER A 116 5.11 0.50 -2.28
N SER A 117 5.01 -0.13 -1.11
CA SER A 117 6.16 -0.77 -0.46
C SER A 117 6.59 -2.05 -1.18
N MET A 118 5.81 -2.54 -2.14
CA MET A 118 6.21 -3.67 -2.99
C MET A 118 7.39 -3.31 -3.90
N ILE A 119 7.56 -2.02 -4.21
CA ILE A 119 8.75 -1.55 -4.93
C ILE A 119 9.99 -1.82 -4.08
N ALA A 120 10.02 -1.36 -2.84
CA ALA A 120 11.15 -1.61 -1.93
C ALA A 120 11.39 -3.10 -1.68
N LEU A 121 10.34 -3.90 -1.58
CA LEU A 121 10.45 -5.35 -1.46
C LEU A 121 11.17 -5.97 -2.67
N LEU A 122 10.85 -5.53 -3.89
CA LEU A 122 11.32 -6.17 -5.13
C LEU A 122 12.52 -5.47 -5.77
N THR A 123 12.92 -4.29 -5.30
CA THR A 123 14.02 -3.50 -5.91
C THR A 123 15.02 -2.93 -4.90
N GLU A 124 14.77 -3.04 -3.60
CA GLU A 124 15.65 -2.46 -2.58
C GLU A 124 16.12 -3.51 -1.57
N ASN A 125 15.33 -3.75 -0.51
CA ASN A 125 15.77 -4.46 0.69
C ASN A 125 15.02 -5.77 0.97
N GLY A 126 14.07 -6.13 0.12
CA GLY A 126 13.35 -7.40 0.26
C GLY A 126 14.18 -8.62 -0.12
N PRO A 127 13.61 -9.82 0.09
CA PRO A 127 14.34 -11.08 0.00
C PRO A 127 14.73 -11.47 -1.43
N CYS A 128 14.08 -10.88 -2.42
CA CYS A 128 14.41 -11.06 -3.82
C CYS A 128 14.42 -9.72 -4.54
N THR A 129 14.96 -9.73 -5.76
CA THR A 129 14.74 -8.67 -6.72
C THR A 129 14.21 -9.22 -8.05
N ILE A 130 13.71 -8.36 -8.92
CA ILE A 130 13.25 -8.74 -10.26
C ILE A 130 14.40 -8.57 -11.24
N ASP A 131 14.73 -9.62 -11.98
CA ASP A 131 15.74 -9.56 -13.04
C ASP A 131 15.18 -9.04 -14.38
N GLY A 132 16.06 -8.87 -15.37
CA GLY A 132 15.67 -8.39 -16.71
C GLY A 132 14.72 -9.32 -17.49
N THR A 133 14.43 -10.51 -16.97
CA THR A 133 13.49 -11.49 -17.53
C THR A 133 12.19 -11.60 -16.73
N LEU A 134 11.96 -10.67 -15.79
CA LEU A 134 10.80 -10.63 -14.90
C LEU A 134 10.72 -11.82 -13.92
N ASN A 135 11.84 -12.51 -13.67
CA ASN A 135 11.92 -13.55 -12.65
C ASN A 135 12.38 -12.95 -11.32
N THR A 136 11.89 -13.52 -10.20
CA THR A 136 12.44 -13.21 -8.88
C THR A 136 13.76 -13.93 -8.67
N ILE A 137 14.82 -13.19 -8.37
CA ILE A 137 16.14 -13.72 -8.02
C ILE A 137 16.49 -13.39 -6.57
N HIS A 138 17.18 -14.31 -5.91
CA HIS A 138 17.55 -14.16 -4.50
C HIS A 138 18.39 -12.89 -4.26
N ASN A 139 18.01 -12.09 -3.25
CA ASN A 139 18.79 -10.95 -2.78
C ASN A 139 19.66 -11.34 -1.57
N PRO A 140 20.98 -11.44 -1.71
CA PRO A 140 21.87 -11.80 -0.59
C PRO A 140 21.99 -10.70 0.47
N TYR A 141 21.59 -9.46 0.17
CA TYR A 141 21.67 -8.31 1.08
C TYR A 141 20.33 -7.94 1.71
N SER A 142 19.35 -8.85 1.65
CA SER A 142 18.02 -8.59 2.19
C SER A 142 18.04 -8.31 3.68
N TRP A 143 17.14 -7.42 4.11
CA TRP A 143 16.87 -7.19 5.52
C TRP A 143 16.30 -8.43 6.23
N THR A 144 15.72 -9.37 5.50
CA THR A 144 15.24 -10.64 6.08
C THR A 144 16.38 -11.50 6.62
N ASN A 145 17.65 -11.22 6.27
CA ASN A 145 18.80 -11.87 6.89
C ASN A 145 18.86 -11.67 8.42
N HIS A 146 18.23 -10.62 8.95
CA HIS A 146 18.32 -10.23 10.37
C HIS A 146 17.00 -9.77 11.00
N ALA A 147 15.88 -9.83 10.27
CA ALA A 147 14.59 -9.37 10.76
C ALA A 147 13.42 -10.11 10.12
N ASN A 148 12.30 -10.17 10.84
CA ASN A 148 10.99 -10.44 10.28
C ASN A 148 10.46 -9.12 9.71
N VAL A 149 10.19 -9.02 8.41
CA VAL A 149 9.93 -7.73 7.76
C VAL A 149 8.55 -7.71 7.10
N ILE A 150 7.79 -6.66 7.38
CA ILE A 150 6.49 -6.35 6.78
C ILE A 150 6.68 -5.18 5.82
N TRP A 151 6.42 -5.38 4.53
CA TRP A 151 6.24 -4.28 3.58
C TRP A 151 4.74 -3.99 3.46
N LEU A 152 4.36 -2.76 3.79
CA LEU A 152 2.96 -2.34 3.88
C LEU A 152 2.62 -1.33 2.80
N ASP A 153 1.59 -1.61 2.01
CA ASP A 153 1.02 -0.62 1.10
C ASP A 153 0.06 0.29 1.87
N GLN A 154 0.41 1.57 1.95
CA GLN A 154 -0.37 2.60 2.65
C GLN A 154 -0.11 3.97 2.01
N PRO A 155 -1.02 4.95 2.12
CA PRO A 155 -2.36 4.89 2.70
C PRO A 155 -3.40 4.11 1.84
N THR A 156 -4.69 4.28 2.12
CA THR A 156 -5.82 3.74 1.36
C THR A 156 -5.64 3.99 -0.15
N GLY A 157 -5.83 2.95 -0.97
CA GLY A 157 -5.69 3.02 -2.44
C GLY A 157 -4.26 2.89 -2.98
N VAL A 158 -3.24 2.78 -2.12
CA VAL A 158 -1.86 2.55 -2.56
C VAL A 158 -1.61 1.10 -2.91
N GLY A 159 -0.95 0.84 -4.04
CA GLY A 159 -0.54 -0.49 -4.45
C GLY A 159 -1.72 -1.45 -4.54
N PHE A 160 -1.72 -2.47 -3.68
CA PHE A 160 -2.84 -3.42 -3.60
C PHE A 160 -3.87 -3.09 -2.50
N SER A 161 -3.62 -2.10 -1.65
CA SER A 161 -4.56 -1.64 -0.61
C SER A 161 -5.76 -0.94 -1.23
N TYR A 162 -6.95 -1.13 -0.65
CA TYR A 162 -8.19 -0.60 -1.23
C TYR A 162 -9.24 -0.27 -0.17
N SER A 163 -10.17 0.60 -0.54
CA SER A 163 -11.46 0.77 0.14
C SER A 163 -12.59 0.86 -0.89
N THR A 164 -13.81 0.52 -0.48
CA THR A 164 -15.04 0.72 -1.26
C THR A 164 -15.76 2.05 -0.93
N SER A 165 -15.20 2.85 -0.02
CA SER A 165 -15.81 4.08 0.49
C SER A 165 -14.81 5.25 0.48
N ASP A 166 -15.15 6.34 -0.22
CA ASP A 166 -14.34 7.57 -0.24
C ASP A 166 -14.17 8.22 1.14
N GLN A 167 -14.98 7.83 2.14
CA GLN A 167 -14.80 8.28 3.53
C GLN A 167 -13.56 7.70 4.20
N ASP A 168 -12.96 6.66 3.60
CA ASP A 168 -11.77 6.01 4.13
C ASP A 168 -10.48 6.66 3.64
N ASP A 169 -10.55 7.69 2.80
CA ASP A 169 -9.36 8.44 2.39
C ASP A 169 -8.60 9.02 3.59
N ASP A 170 -7.28 8.95 3.53
CA ASP A 170 -6.39 9.54 4.53
C ASP A 170 -6.02 10.97 4.14
N HIS A 171 -6.16 11.89 5.09
CA HIS A 171 -6.01 13.32 4.79
C HIS A 171 -4.79 13.97 5.46
N ASN A 172 -4.14 13.26 6.39
CA ASN A 172 -2.99 13.76 7.13
C ASN A 172 -2.27 12.62 7.87
N GLU A 173 -1.14 12.93 8.48
CA GLU A 173 -0.31 11.95 9.18
C GLU A 173 -0.90 11.46 10.52
N VAL A 174 -1.90 12.15 11.09
CA VAL A 174 -2.64 11.65 12.26
C VAL A 174 -3.48 10.43 11.85
N ASP A 175 -4.11 10.48 10.67
CA ASP A 175 -4.83 9.35 10.10
C ASP A 175 -3.88 8.18 9.81
N VAL A 176 -2.74 8.46 9.16
CA VAL A 176 -1.69 7.45 8.89
C VAL A 176 -1.22 6.77 10.18
N GLY A 177 -0.93 7.54 11.24
CA GLY A 177 -0.49 6.98 12.52
C GLY A 177 -1.54 6.06 13.16
N ARG A 178 -2.83 6.45 13.10
CA ARG A 178 -3.94 5.64 13.59
C ARG A 178 -4.14 4.37 12.77
N ASN A 179 -4.05 4.48 11.44
CA ASN A 179 -4.25 3.36 10.52
C ASN A 179 -3.14 2.32 10.66
N ILE A 180 -1.89 2.75 10.74
CA ILE A 180 -0.76 1.85 10.98
C ILE A 180 -0.93 1.12 12.32
N TYR A 181 -1.41 1.80 13.36
CA TYR A 181 -1.74 1.12 14.62
C TYR A 181 -2.82 0.05 14.43
N GLY A 182 -3.93 0.37 13.78
CA GLY A 182 -5.00 -0.58 13.47
C GLY A 182 -4.52 -1.78 12.66
N PHE A 183 -3.71 -1.54 11.63
CA PHE A 183 -3.04 -2.58 10.85
C PHE A 183 -2.18 -3.49 11.74
N LEU A 184 -1.32 -2.93 12.58
CA LEU A 184 -0.44 -3.70 13.45
C LEU A 184 -1.23 -4.53 14.47
N GLN A 185 -2.34 -4.01 15.00
CA GLN A 185 -3.24 -4.79 15.86
C GLN A 185 -3.79 -6.01 15.11
N GLY A 186 -4.33 -5.82 13.92
CA GLY A 186 -4.84 -6.93 13.09
C GLY A 186 -3.75 -7.93 12.70
N PHE A 187 -2.58 -7.43 12.28
CA PHE A 187 -1.44 -8.27 11.91
C PHE A 187 -0.95 -9.13 13.09
N LEU A 188 -0.82 -8.55 14.28
CA LEU A 188 -0.35 -9.27 15.47
C LEU A 188 -1.41 -10.24 16.02
N LYS A 189 -2.71 -9.92 15.88
CA LYS A 189 -3.79 -10.88 16.19
C LYS A 189 -3.76 -12.08 15.25
N LYS A 190 -3.47 -11.86 13.96
CA LYS A 190 -3.28 -12.92 12.94
C LYS A 190 -1.98 -13.71 13.12
N ASN A 191 -0.93 -13.06 13.64
CA ASN A 191 0.41 -13.65 13.83
C ASN A 191 0.89 -13.53 15.29
N PRO A 192 0.23 -14.22 16.23
CA PRO A 192 0.43 -14.00 17.67
C PRO A 192 1.84 -14.33 18.16
N LYS A 193 2.65 -15.09 17.40
CA LYS A 193 4.05 -15.37 17.75
C LYS A 193 4.91 -14.11 17.78
N PHE A 194 4.61 -13.11 16.96
CA PHE A 194 5.42 -11.88 16.89
C PHE A 194 5.08 -10.82 17.95
N LYS A 195 4.03 -11.03 18.78
CA LYS A 195 3.53 -10.02 19.73
C LYS A 195 4.57 -9.51 20.73
N ASN A 196 5.58 -10.32 21.04
CA ASN A 196 6.61 -10.01 22.02
C ASN A 196 7.94 -9.58 21.40
N HIS A 197 8.04 -9.53 20.06
CA HIS A 197 9.28 -9.18 19.39
C HIS A 197 9.64 -7.70 19.62
N PRO A 198 10.93 -7.35 19.68
CA PRO A 198 11.37 -5.97 19.50
C PRO A 198 10.83 -5.43 18.18
N PHE A 199 10.13 -4.29 18.20
CA PHE A 199 9.50 -3.73 17.01
C PHE A 199 10.18 -2.44 16.55
N PHE A 200 10.39 -2.31 15.24
CA PHE A 200 10.95 -1.12 14.61
C PHE A 200 10.06 -0.65 13.46
N ILE A 201 9.95 0.67 13.30
CA ILE A 201 9.27 1.29 12.16
C ILE A 201 10.33 1.94 11.28
N THR A 202 10.31 1.60 10.01
CA THR A 202 11.30 2.05 9.03
C THR A 202 10.60 2.57 7.79
N GLY A 203 11.27 3.45 7.05
CA GLY A 203 10.73 3.97 5.81
C GLY A 203 11.69 4.91 5.09
N GLU A 204 11.28 5.36 3.91
CA GLU A 204 12.11 6.15 3.02
C GLU A 204 11.34 7.34 2.42
N SER A 205 12.03 8.42 2.07
CA SER A 205 11.45 9.56 1.34
C SER A 205 10.33 10.21 2.15
N TYR A 206 9.09 10.30 1.63
CA TYR A 206 7.94 10.75 2.42
C TYR A 206 7.62 9.84 3.62
N GLY A 207 8.23 8.65 3.71
CA GLY A 207 8.33 7.87 4.93
C GLY A 207 8.92 8.64 6.11
N GLY A 208 9.65 9.73 5.87
CA GLY A 208 10.06 10.71 6.87
C GLY A 208 8.91 11.39 7.61
N HIS A 209 7.70 11.42 7.04
CA HIS A 209 6.47 11.86 7.70
C HIS A 209 5.72 10.68 8.34
N TYR A 210 5.63 9.55 7.64
CA TYR A 210 4.87 8.37 8.10
C TYR A 210 5.46 7.71 9.34
N VAL A 211 6.77 7.45 9.32
CA VAL A 211 7.50 6.73 10.38
C VAL A 211 7.36 7.44 11.73
N PRO A 212 7.69 8.74 11.88
CA PRO A 212 7.55 9.42 13.17
C PRO A 212 6.08 9.56 13.59
N SER A 213 5.15 9.70 12.65
CA SER A 213 3.72 9.84 12.97
C SER A 213 3.14 8.53 13.52
N ALA A 214 3.47 7.39 12.90
CA ALA A 214 3.16 6.08 13.43
C ALA A 214 3.81 5.87 14.81
N ALA A 215 5.12 6.10 14.93
CA ALA A 215 5.83 5.95 16.20
C ALA A 215 5.23 6.80 17.33
N ALA A 216 4.90 8.07 17.03
CA ALA A 216 4.26 8.97 17.97
C ALA A 216 2.87 8.45 18.39
N TYR A 217 2.09 7.90 17.47
CA TYR A 217 0.80 7.28 17.77
C TYR A 217 0.97 6.08 18.72
N LEU A 218 1.88 5.15 18.41
CA LEU A 218 2.17 3.98 19.25
C LEU A 218 2.65 4.34 20.67
N LEU A 219 3.40 5.44 20.82
CA LEU A 219 3.90 5.90 22.12
C LEU A 219 2.82 6.58 22.95
N LYS A 220 1.91 7.33 22.31
CA LYS A 220 0.83 8.06 22.98
C LYS A 220 -0.39 7.20 23.30
N GLN A 221 -0.61 6.13 22.54
CA GLN A 221 -1.78 5.27 22.70
C GLN A 221 -1.49 4.13 23.69
N PRO A 222 -2.04 4.15 24.93
CA PRO A 222 -2.02 2.97 25.78
C PRO A 222 -2.87 1.87 25.11
N PRO A 223 -2.47 0.59 25.19
CA PRO A 223 -3.31 -0.51 24.69
C PRO A 223 -4.69 -0.45 25.36
N GLN A 224 -5.76 -0.58 24.58
CA GLN A 224 -7.13 -0.60 25.08
C GLN A 224 -7.78 -1.96 24.81
N GLY A 225 -8.60 -2.44 25.75
CA GLY A 225 -9.35 -3.69 25.56
C GLY A 225 -8.46 -4.89 25.25
N ASP A 226 -8.62 -5.46 24.06
CA ASP A 226 -7.88 -6.63 23.57
C ASP A 226 -6.66 -6.27 22.70
N ASP A 227 -6.24 -5.00 22.72
CA ASP A 227 -5.06 -4.53 22.01
C ASP A 227 -3.79 -5.24 22.50
N ILE A 228 -2.97 -5.63 21.53
CA ILE A 228 -1.65 -6.20 21.75
C ILE A 228 -0.66 -5.05 21.99
N ARG A 229 0.09 -5.12 23.10
CA ARG A 229 1.14 -4.16 23.41
C ARG A 229 2.30 -4.28 22.42
N ILE A 230 2.45 -3.29 21.55
CA ILE A 230 3.56 -3.21 20.60
C ILE A 230 4.83 -2.70 21.32
N ARG A 231 5.93 -3.45 21.23
CA ARG A 231 7.22 -3.14 21.89
C ARG A 231 8.13 -2.30 20.98
N LEU A 232 7.70 -1.09 20.65
CA LEU A 232 8.51 -0.17 19.83
C LEU A 232 9.87 0.08 20.49
N LYS A 233 10.96 -0.19 19.75
CA LYS A 233 12.35 -0.02 20.19
C LYS A 233 13.10 1.08 19.46
N GLY A 234 12.69 1.42 18.24
CA GLY A 234 13.31 2.49 17.50
C GLY A 234 12.63 2.74 16.16
N ILE A 235 13.11 3.78 15.49
CA ILE A 235 12.74 4.13 14.14
C ILE A 235 13.99 4.32 13.28
N ALA A 236 13.88 4.11 11.98
CA ALA A 236 14.91 4.45 11.01
C ALA A 236 14.28 5.08 9.76
N ILE A 237 14.89 6.12 9.21
CA ILE A 237 14.36 6.85 8.07
C ILE A 237 15.49 7.04 7.06
N GLY A 238 15.37 6.41 5.88
CA GLY A 238 16.29 6.59 4.76
C GLY A 238 15.89 7.82 3.94
N ASN A 239 16.83 8.74 3.70
CA ASN A 239 16.63 9.89 2.80
C ASN A 239 15.28 10.62 2.99
N GLY A 240 14.86 10.77 4.25
CA GLY A 240 13.51 11.22 4.57
C GLY A 240 13.29 12.72 4.36
N LEU A 241 12.09 13.08 3.93
CA LEU A 241 11.56 14.44 4.09
C LEU A 241 11.04 14.57 5.52
N THR A 242 11.71 15.36 6.35
CA THR A 242 11.40 15.51 7.79
C THR A 242 11.25 16.96 8.22
N ASP A 243 11.96 17.88 7.55
CA ASP A 243 11.86 19.32 7.77
C ASP A 243 11.99 20.02 6.42
N THR A 244 10.85 20.35 5.82
CA THR A 244 10.80 20.99 4.50
C THR A 244 11.38 22.39 4.51
N ILE A 245 11.27 23.13 5.62
CA ILE A 245 11.79 24.49 5.74
C ILE A 245 13.32 24.49 5.70
N THR A 246 13.93 23.49 6.33
CA THR A 246 15.38 23.30 6.30
C THR A 246 15.84 22.63 5.00
N GLN A 247 15.20 21.53 4.57
CA GLN A 247 15.71 20.69 3.49
C GLN A 247 15.51 21.28 2.09
N ILE A 248 14.38 21.94 1.81
CA ILE A 248 14.08 22.42 0.45
C ILE A 248 15.09 23.48 -0.03
N PRO A 249 15.49 24.48 0.77
CA PRO A 249 16.52 25.44 0.35
C PRO A 249 17.86 24.77 -0.01
N HIS A 250 18.27 23.73 0.72
CA HIS A 250 19.53 23.01 0.50
C HIS A 250 19.51 22.08 -0.72
N THR A 251 18.36 21.86 -1.37
CA THR A 251 18.32 21.07 -2.60
C THR A 251 19.16 21.68 -3.72
N LEU A 252 19.31 23.02 -3.75
CA LEU A 252 20.17 23.71 -4.72
C LEU A 252 21.66 23.49 -4.46
N ASP A 253 22.07 23.30 -3.21
CA ASP A 253 23.46 23.06 -2.84
C ASP A 253 23.97 21.70 -3.37
N MET A 254 23.06 20.75 -3.58
CA MET A 254 23.36 19.39 -4.03
C MET A 254 23.49 19.26 -5.57
N VAL A 255 23.20 20.32 -6.32
CA VAL A 255 23.26 20.33 -7.79
C VAL A 255 24.63 20.80 -8.31
N ASN A 256 25.44 21.42 -7.46
CA ASN A 256 26.77 21.96 -7.79
C ASN A 256 27.89 21.01 -7.34
#